data_AF-A0A1H6WJM4-F1
#
_entry.id   AF-A0A1H6WJM4-F1
#
_cell.length_a   1.000
_cell.length_b   1.000
_cell.length_c   1.000
_cell.angle_alpha   90.00
_cell.angle_beta   90.00
_cell.angle_gamma   90.00
#
_symmetry.space_group_name_H-M   'P 1'
#
loop_
_entity.id
_entity.type
_entity.pdbx_description
1 polymer ?
#
loop_
_entity_poly.entity_id
_entity_poly.type
_entity_poly.pdbx_seq_one_letter_code
_entity_poly.pdbx_strand_id
1 'polypeptide(L)'
;MKKRLIFSYLMGVISFSLIAQENTVTNDAELGSRNQYVAACWSMGAVTVSNHNQTMISGDYSLRSNQVTNQSTTATWVKTPWITMEAGNISFKTRLDGNAGGNRSIVLQYIEFDAENESTGEGDVTRFDIFDFPNPVNKQTKVHEVAIAVPEELVGSTVKIMFSLVGSGGTARIGMDDFVIPGSYSADPSDNCFPKSEKADADNDGVADSEDAYPEDRYRAFDNFLPATGYGTLMFEDLWPATGDYDFNDLVVDYRLNRVTDAAGEVVEIIIELSPRAAGAGFTNGFGIEFAGLSPRKVIRVSGTKASPESIHKIDEKGLELDNEFATIIPFDKVSHFLTHPGGGALGINTDPEFRLQRPELQTIVIRLKEEGRPTDAGATKLSELGMDNFNPFLIVDQKRGVEVHLPGMKPTRHADESIFGTKEDGSTSGPNSYYRSKENGLPWAMNVPVSIPYMVNKVPITKGYTRFFEWVVSGGESYPDWYLNNGGYRNERVMLNANFQEDTIVRGGGPNRIP
;
A
#
# COMPACT_ATOMS: atom_id res chain seq x y z
N MET A 1 -58.27 -33.89 -12.12
CA MET A 1 -57.78 -34.75 -13.22
C MET A 1 -57.86 -34.00 -14.54
N LYS A 2 -56.69 -33.78 -15.16
CA LYS A 2 -56.38 -33.71 -16.60
C LYS A 2 -57.32 -32.96 -17.56
N LYS A 3 -56.81 -31.86 -18.13
CA LYS A 3 -56.79 -31.68 -19.59
C LYS A 3 -55.36 -31.27 -20.01
N ARG A 4 -54.75 -32.14 -20.83
CA ARG A 4 -53.45 -31.97 -21.47
C ARG A 4 -53.62 -31.01 -22.65
N LEU A 5 -52.72 -30.03 -22.80
CA LEU A 5 -52.43 -29.43 -24.09
C LEU A 5 -51.06 -29.91 -24.55
N ILE A 6 -51.06 -30.46 -25.76
CA ILE A 6 -49.92 -30.86 -26.56
C ILE A 6 -49.38 -29.59 -27.21
N PHE A 7 -48.12 -29.26 -26.99
CA PHE A 7 -47.41 -28.24 -27.77
C PHE A 7 -46.44 -28.95 -28.71
N SER A 8 -46.69 -28.74 -30.00
CA SER A 8 -45.93 -29.27 -31.12
C SER A 8 -44.55 -28.61 -31.19
N TYR A 9 -43.54 -29.44 -31.40
CA TYR A 9 -42.14 -29.06 -31.58
C TYR A 9 -41.97 -28.43 -32.97
N LEU A 10 -41.58 -27.15 -33.05
CA LEU A 10 -41.03 -26.55 -34.26
C LEU A 10 -39.54 -26.30 -34.02
N MET A 11 -38.71 -27.19 -34.55
CA MET A 11 -37.26 -27.13 -34.46
C MET A 11 -36.75 -26.14 -35.52
N GLY A 12 -36.55 -24.89 -35.13
CA GLY A 12 -35.86 -23.89 -35.94
C GLY A 12 -34.37 -23.95 -35.67
N VAL A 13 -33.61 -24.50 -36.61
CA VAL A 13 -32.14 -24.41 -36.61
C VAL A 13 -31.78 -22.96 -36.94
N ILE A 14 -31.40 -22.19 -35.92
CA ILE A 14 -30.74 -20.90 -36.09
C ILE A 14 -29.25 -21.17 -36.12
N SER A 15 -28.69 -21.22 -37.33
CA SER A 15 -27.24 -21.13 -37.54
C SER A 15 -26.81 -19.71 -37.15
N PHE A 16 -26.26 -19.56 -35.94
CA PHE A 16 -25.48 -18.39 -35.58
C PHE A 16 -24.16 -18.46 -36.35
N SER A 17 -24.06 -17.69 -37.43
CA SER A 17 -22.76 -17.30 -37.95
C SER A 17 -22.07 -16.48 -36.86
N LEU A 18 -21.04 -17.06 -36.24
CA LEU A 18 -20.09 -16.33 -35.41
C LEU A 18 -19.44 -15.27 -36.31
N ILE A 19 -19.94 -14.04 -36.27
CA ILE A 19 -19.17 -12.89 -36.73
C ILE A 19 -18.16 -12.65 -35.61
N ALA A 20 -16.90 -13.02 -35.84
CA ALA A 20 -15.81 -12.63 -34.96
C ALA A 20 -15.83 -11.10 -34.85
N GLN A 21 -15.84 -10.58 -33.63
CA GLN A 21 -15.64 -9.16 -33.39
C GLN A 21 -14.18 -8.86 -33.73
N GLU A 22 -13.91 -8.11 -34.80
CA GLU A 22 -12.54 -7.72 -35.18
C GLU A 22 -11.98 -6.80 -34.09
N ASN A 23 -10.87 -7.19 -33.46
CA ASN A 23 -10.18 -6.32 -32.53
C ASN A 23 -9.42 -5.26 -33.34
N THR A 24 -9.54 -3.99 -32.95
CA THR A 24 -8.81 -2.91 -33.60
C THR A 24 -8.21 -1.95 -32.58
N VAL A 25 -7.02 -1.45 -32.88
CA VAL A 25 -6.40 -0.33 -32.18
C VAL A 25 -6.56 0.91 -33.05
N THR A 26 -7.15 1.95 -32.48
CA THR A 26 -7.50 3.17 -33.21
C THR A 26 -6.79 4.41 -32.68
N ASN A 27 -6.66 5.42 -33.55
CA ASN A 27 -6.21 6.77 -33.20
C ASN A 27 -6.83 7.75 -34.18
N ASP A 28 -7.75 8.59 -33.69
CA ASP A 28 -8.46 9.61 -34.44
C ASP A 28 -7.83 11.01 -34.28
N ALA A 29 -6.60 11.09 -33.78
CA ALA A 29 -5.88 12.34 -33.56
C ALA A 29 -6.52 13.36 -32.58
N GLU A 30 -7.64 13.04 -31.92
CA GLU A 30 -8.45 13.99 -31.13
C GLU A 30 -8.07 14.15 -29.63
N LEU A 31 -7.09 13.42 -29.09
CA LEU A 31 -6.62 13.62 -27.71
C LEU A 31 -6.04 15.03 -27.43
N GLY A 32 -5.82 15.85 -28.47
CA GLY A 32 -5.47 17.28 -28.34
C GLY A 32 -4.07 17.58 -27.79
N SER A 33 -3.34 16.59 -27.24
CA SER A 33 -1.99 16.75 -26.71
C SER A 33 -1.12 15.51 -26.92
N ARG A 34 0.15 15.74 -27.28
CA ARG A 34 1.15 14.68 -27.45
C ARG A 34 1.38 13.86 -26.17
N ASN A 35 1.24 14.47 -24.99
CA ASN A 35 1.45 13.76 -23.71
C ASN A 35 0.38 12.68 -23.50
N GLN A 36 -0.85 12.90 -23.96
CA GLN A 36 -1.92 11.90 -23.86
C GLN A 36 -1.66 10.71 -24.80
N TYR A 37 -1.12 10.97 -26.00
CA TYR A 37 -0.66 9.91 -26.89
C TYR A 37 0.46 9.08 -26.29
N VAL A 38 1.45 9.73 -25.66
CA VAL A 38 2.54 9.02 -24.95
C VAL A 38 1.99 8.16 -23.81
N ALA A 39 1.04 8.67 -23.02
CA ALA A 39 0.38 7.89 -21.97
C ALA A 39 -0.42 6.69 -22.52
N ALA A 40 -0.90 6.77 -23.77
CA ALA A 40 -1.54 5.67 -24.49
C ALA A 40 -0.54 4.79 -25.27
N CYS A 41 0.78 4.99 -25.09
CA CYS A 41 1.87 4.29 -25.76
C CYS A 41 2.03 4.55 -27.27
N TRP A 42 1.38 5.58 -27.80
CA TRP A 42 1.67 6.11 -29.13
C TRP A 42 2.92 6.98 -29.08
N SER A 43 3.80 6.82 -30.08
CA SER A 43 5.01 7.64 -30.18
C SER A 43 5.13 8.30 -31.54
N MET A 44 5.75 9.47 -31.56
CA MET A 44 5.80 10.32 -32.75
C MET A 44 7.14 11.05 -32.82
N GLY A 45 7.75 11.13 -34.01
CA GLY A 45 8.97 11.88 -34.29
C GLY A 45 8.71 12.95 -35.34
N ALA A 46 9.01 14.22 -35.02
CA ALA A 46 8.77 15.37 -35.91
C ALA A 46 7.30 15.50 -36.42
N VAL A 47 6.34 15.00 -35.64
CA VAL A 47 4.89 15.10 -35.86
C VAL A 47 4.25 15.75 -34.64
N THR A 48 3.25 16.59 -34.86
CA THR A 48 2.51 17.34 -33.84
C THR A 48 1.01 17.14 -33.99
N VAL A 49 0.27 17.15 -32.89
CA VAL A 49 -1.20 17.28 -32.90
C VAL A 49 -1.55 18.72 -33.28
N SER A 50 -2.38 18.93 -34.30
CA SER A 50 -2.59 20.25 -34.89
C SER A 50 -4.00 20.47 -35.41
N ASN A 51 -4.57 21.63 -35.11
CA ASN A 51 -5.83 22.14 -35.68
C ASN A 51 -5.62 22.98 -36.96
N HIS A 52 -4.46 22.81 -37.63
CA HIS A 52 -4.14 23.62 -38.80
C HIS A 52 -5.02 23.22 -39.99
N ASN A 53 -5.83 24.17 -40.47
CA ASN A 53 -6.88 23.96 -41.48
C ASN A 53 -6.42 23.33 -42.81
N GLN A 54 -5.13 23.38 -43.16
CA GLN A 54 -4.58 22.76 -44.38
C GLN A 54 -4.20 21.27 -44.22
N THR A 55 -4.03 20.78 -43.00
CA THR A 55 -3.73 19.36 -42.72
C THR A 55 -4.80 18.64 -41.90
N MET A 56 -5.69 19.34 -41.19
CA MET A 56 -6.87 18.80 -40.49
C MET A 56 -7.85 17.98 -41.37
N ILE A 57 -8.10 16.72 -41.06
CA ILE A 57 -8.92 15.82 -41.88
C ILE A 57 -10.34 15.74 -41.33
N SER A 58 -10.47 15.48 -40.04
CA SER A 58 -11.72 15.39 -39.29
C SER A 58 -11.58 16.10 -37.95
N GLY A 59 -12.71 16.24 -37.24
CA GLY A 59 -12.78 16.74 -35.86
C GLY A 59 -12.06 18.07 -35.61
N ASP A 60 -11.43 18.17 -34.43
CA ASP A 60 -10.77 19.37 -33.95
C ASP A 60 -9.24 19.33 -34.22
N TYR A 61 -8.66 18.13 -34.36
CA TYR A 61 -7.23 17.94 -34.52
C TYR A 61 -6.88 16.83 -35.51
N SER A 62 -5.77 16.99 -36.22
CA SER A 62 -5.13 15.86 -36.91
C SER A 62 -3.63 15.82 -36.61
N LEU A 63 -2.99 14.68 -36.84
CA LEU A 63 -1.54 14.59 -36.78
C LEU A 63 -0.95 15.33 -37.97
N ARG A 64 0.05 16.18 -37.71
CA ARG A 64 0.69 17.00 -38.72
C ARG A 64 2.20 16.85 -38.65
N SER A 65 2.82 16.47 -39.76
CA SER A 65 4.27 16.39 -39.86
C SER A 65 4.95 17.76 -39.89
N ASN A 66 6.25 17.79 -39.60
CA ASN A 66 7.13 18.85 -40.09
C ASN A 66 7.25 18.84 -41.61
N GLN A 67 7.96 19.82 -42.19
CA GLN A 67 8.20 19.86 -43.64
C GLN A 67 8.94 18.59 -44.07
N VAL A 68 8.28 17.78 -44.89
CA VAL A 68 8.78 16.47 -45.29
C VAL A 68 9.76 16.65 -46.44
N THR A 69 10.99 17.03 -46.12
CA THR A 69 12.06 17.32 -47.08
C THR A 69 13.18 16.28 -47.06
N ASN A 70 13.08 15.30 -46.17
CA ASN A 70 14.04 14.23 -45.95
C ASN A 70 13.44 12.88 -46.39
N GLN A 71 14.24 12.07 -47.09
CA GLN A 71 13.86 10.74 -47.54
C GLN A 71 14.11 9.64 -46.49
N SER A 72 14.78 9.97 -45.38
CA SER A 72 15.01 9.04 -44.27
C SER A 72 13.70 8.68 -43.57
N THR A 73 13.48 7.38 -43.38
CA THR A 73 12.33 6.83 -42.66
C THR A 73 12.36 7.13 -41.16
N THR A 74 13.52 7.45 -40.59
CA THR A 74 13.65 7.75 -39.15
C THR A 74 13.52 9.24 -38.82
N ALA A 75 13.38 10.11 -39.82
CA ALA A 75 13.35 11.56 -39.62
C ALA A 75 11.98 12.10 -39.19
N THR A 76 10.89 11.50 -39.68
CA THR A 76 9.51 11.94 -39.40
C THR A 76 8.60 10.74 -39.43
N TRP A 77 7.93 10.43 -38.31
CA TRP A 77 7.20 9.18 -38.17
C TRP A 77 6.13 9.22 -37.07
N VAL A 78 5.18 8.30 -37.16
CA VAL A 78 4.22 7.93 -36.11
C VAL A 78 4.34 6.43 -35.88
N LYS A 79 4.37 5.99 -34.62
CA LYS A 79 4.39 4.57 -34.24
C LYS A 79 3.19 4.26 -33.35
N THR A 80 2.59 3.10 -33.59
CA THR A 80 1.58 2.53 -32.72
C THR A 80 2.17 2.10 -31.37
N PRO A 81 1.32 1.78 -30.38
CA PRO A 81 1.65 0.87 -29.29
C PRO A 81 2.08 -0.51 -29.83
N TRP A 82 2.53 -1.41 -28.95
CA TRP A 82 2.62 -2.83 -29.31
C TRP A 82 1.22 -3.40 -29.55
N ILE A 83 1.05 -4.09 -30.67
CA ILE A 83 -0.22 -4.67 -31.12
C ILE A 83 0.05 -6.11 -31.50
N THR A 84 -0.76 -7.02 -30.96
CA THR A 84 -0.84 -8.39 -31.49
C THR A 84 -1.75 -8.36 -32.71
N MET A 85 -1.15 -8.48 -33.89
CA MET A 85 -1.82 -8.17 -35.17
C MET A 85 -2.86 -9.23 -35.53
N GLU A 86 -3.97 -8.78 -36.11
CA GLU A 86 -4.98 -9.66 -36.71
C GLU A 86 -5.00 -9.48 -38.24
N ALA A 87 -5.57 -10.45 -38.96
CA ALA A 87 -5.78 -10.31 -40.39
C ALA A 87 -6.76 -9.15 -40.68
N GLY A 88 -6.52 -8.39 -41.73
CA GLY A 88 -7.36 -7.26 -42.10
C GLY A 88 -6.58 -6.19 -42.85
N ASN A 89 -7.12 -4.96 -42.87
CA ASN A 89 -6.45 -3.81 -43.47
C ASN A 89 -6.11 -2.77 -42.42
N ILE A 90 -4.83 -2.39 -42.36
CA ILE A 90 -4.42 -1.15 -41.71
C ILE A 90 -4.98 -0.01 -42.55
N SER A 91 -5.78 0.86 -41.93
CA SER A 91 -6.34 2.01 -42.62
C SER A 91 -6.07 3.31 -41.88
N PHE A 92 -5.97 4.39 -42.64
CA PHE A 92 -5.84 5.75 -42.13
C PHE A 92 -6.23 6.75 -43.22
N LYS A 93 -6.59 7.95 -42.79
CA LYS A 93 -6.79 9.08 -43.70
C LYS A 93 -5.56 9.95 -43.74
N THR A 94 -5.22 10.45 -44.91
CA THR A 94 -4.09 11.35 -45.09
C THR A 94 -4.35 12.41 -46.13
N ARG A 95 -3.68 13.55 -46.00
CA ARG A 95 -3.66 14.61 -47.01
C ARG A 95 -2.37 15.40 -46.94
N LEU A 96 -2.14 16.24 -47.96
CA LEU A 96 -0.93 17.04 -48.05
C LEU A 96 -1.24 18.54 -48.00
N ASP A 97 -0.42 19.31 -47.27
CA ASP A 97 -0.38 20.76 -47.36
C ASP A 97 0.77 21.25 -48.25
N GLY A 98 0.67 22.50 -48.72
CA GLY A 98 1.79 23.21 -49.36
C GLY A 98 2.10 22.83 -50.82
N ASN A 99 3.24 23.35 -51.31
CA ASN A 99 3.78 23.05 -52.63
C ASN A 99 4.87 21.98 -52.48
N ALA A 100 4.78 20.86 -53.21
CA ALA A 100 5.87 19.90 -53.18
C ALA A 100 7.04 20.34 -54.06
N GLY A 101 8.24 19.97 -53.64
CA GLY A 101 9.43 20.01 -54.50
C GLY A 101 9.57 18.73 -55.33
N GLY A 102 9.30 17.57 -54.74
CA GLY A 102 9.35 16.23 -55.35
C GLY A 102 8.38 15.26 -54.67
N ASN A 103 8.57 13.94 -54.85
CA ASN A 103 7.64 12.92 -54.37
C ASN A 103 7.40 12.99 -52.85
N ARG A 104 6.21 12.53 -52.44
CA ARG A 104 5.81 12.35 -51.04
C ARG A 104 5.23 10.96 -50.88
N SER A 105 5.62 10.31 -49.79
CA SER A 105 5.17 8.96 -49.51
C SER A 105 5.04 8.73 -48.01
N ILE A 106 4.21 7.75 -47.65
CA ILE A 106 4.10 7.20 -46.31
C ILE A 106 4.57 5.75 -46.42
N VAL A 107 5.74 5.46 -45.86
CA VAL A 107 6.30 4.11 -45.83
C VAL A 107 5.78 3.40 -44.59
N LEU A 108 5.17 2.24 -44.77
CA LEU A 108 4.69 1.42 -43.67
C LEU A 108 5.73 0.35 -43.34
N GLN A 109 6.09 0.31 -42.08
CA GLN A 109 7.10 -0.60 -41.53
C GLN A 109 6.54 -1.24 -40.27
N TYR A 110 7.00 -2.45 -39.94
CA TYR A 110 6.80 -3.02 -38.62
C TYR A 110 8.13 -3.06 -37.86
N ILE A 111 8.02 -3.01 -36.53
CA ILE A 111 9.15 -3.11 -35.61
C ILE A 111 8.89 -4.32 -34.71
N GLU A 112 9.82 -5.25 -34.67
CA GLU A 112 9.76 -6.43 -33.80
C GLU A 112 10.13 -6.06 -32.37
N PHE A 113 9.62 -6.84 -31.40
CA PHE A 113 10.00 -6.68 -30.00
C PHE A 113 11.37 -7.32 -29.74
N ASP A 114 12.28 -6.53 -29.18
CA ASP A 114 13.60 -6.97 -28.72
C ASP A 114 13.71 -6.75 -27.21
N ALA A 115 13.70 -7.85 -26.46
CA ALA A 115 13.79 -7.84 -25.01
C ALA A 115 15.18 -7.40 -24.49
N GLU A 116 16.22 -7.46 -25.32
CA GLU A 116 17.57 -6.98 -24.95
C GLU A 116 17.67 -5.45 -25.00
N ASN A 117 16.75 -4.79 -25.72
CA ASN A 117 16.67 -3.34 -25.77
C ASN A 117 15.83 -2.78 -24.61
N GLU A 118 16.44 -2.67 -23.43
CA GLU A 118 15.83 -2.16 -22.19
C GLU A 118 15.29 -0.71 -22.30
N SER A 119 15.65 0.04 -23.34
CA SER A 119 15.25 1.45 -23.48
C SER A 119 13.92 1.64 -24.19
N THR A 120 13.64 0.85 -25.24
CA THR A 120 12.45 1.02 -26.08
C THR A 120 11.75 -0.28 -26.44
N GLY A 121 12.39 -1.43 -26.19
CA GLY A 121 11.97 -2.75 -26.64
C GLY A 121 11.94 -2.90 -28.17
N GLU A 122 12.45 -1.92 -28.92
CA GLU A 122 12.37 -1.90 -30.39
C GLU A 122 13.57 -2.61 -31.01
N GLY A 123 13.30 -3.66 -31.78
CA GLY A 123 14.28 -4.43 -32.54
C GLY A 123 14.34 -4.04 -34.02
N ASP A 124 14.42 -5.05 -34.88
CA ASP A 124 14.54 -4.87 -36.32
C ASP A 124 13.32 -4.19 -36.95
N VAL A 125 13.58 -3.39 -37.98
CA VAL A 125 12.56 -2.60 -38.69
C VAL A 125 12.44 -3.09 -40.13
N THR A 126 11.28 -3.61 -40.49
CA THR A 126 11.01 -4.16 -41.82
C THR A 126 9.92 -3.37 -42.54
N ARG A 127 10.20 -2.95 -43.78
CA ARG A 127 9.20 -2.30 -44.63
C ARG A 127 8.33 -3.34 -45.31
N PHE A 128 7.01 -3.14 -45.29
CA PHE A 128 6.06 -4.01 -45.99
C PHE A 128 5.20 -3.30 -47.04
N ASP A 129 4.99 -1.98 -46.94
CA ASP A 129 4.20 -1.24 -47.93
C ASP A 129 4.64 0.24 -48.07
N ILE A 130 4.10 0.92 -49.07
CA ILE A 130 4.24 2.36 -49.30
C ILE A 130 2.97 2.94 -49.93
N PHE A 131 2.49 4.05 -49.38
CA PHE A 131 1.51 4.90 -50.04
C PHE A 131 2.23 6.09 -50.69
N ASP A 132 2.13 6.21 -52.02
CA ASP A 132 2.66 7.35 -52.77
C ASP A 132 1.56 8.37 -53.08
N PHE A 133 1.82 9.64 -52.77
CA PHE A 133 0.92 10.72 -53.17
C PHE A 133 0.96 10.92 -54.70
N PRO A 134 -0.20 11.14 -55.36
CA PRO A 134 -0.22 11.34 -56.81
C PRO A 134 0.59 12.57 -57.27
N ASN A 135 1.30 12.46 -58.39
CA ASN A 135 2.05 13.56 -59.01
C ASN A 135 1.31 14.20 -60.21
N PRO A 136 1.50 15.50 -60.50
CA PRO A 136 2.29 16.48 -59.75
C PRO A 136 1.54 17.01 -58.53
N VAL A 137 2.27 17.25 -57.45
CA VAL A 137 1.71 17.70 -56.19
C VAL A 137 1.48 19.22 -56.21
N ASN A 138 0.32 19.64 -56.73
CA ASN A 138 -0.11 21.04 -56.70
C ASN A 138 -1.36 21.17 -55.84
N LYS A 139 -1.19 21.59 -54.58
CA LYS A 139 -2.26 21.82 -53.58
C LYS A 139 -3.23 20.64 -53.43
N GLN A 140 -2.72 19.45 -53.11
CA GLN A 140 -3.56 18.28 -52.85
C GLN A 140 -4.25 18.35 -51.48
N THR A 141 -5.29 19.18 -51.40
CA THR A 141 -6.20 19.24 -50.25
C THR A 141 -7.15 18.05 -50.16
N LYS A 142 -7.10 17.13 -51.14
CA LYS A 142 -7.90 15.91 -51.16
C LYS A 142 -7.46 14.99 -50.01
N VAL A 143 -8.44 14.54 -49.23
CA VAL A 143 -8.25 13.45 -48.28
C VAL A 143 -8.18 12.13 -49.05
N HIS A 144 -7.13 11.37 -48.78
CA HIS A 144 -6.92 10.02 -49.26
C HIS A 144 -7.27 9.06 -48.12
N GLU A 145 -8.14 8.11 -48.40
CA GLU A 145 -8.37 6.96 -47.53
C GLU A 145 -7.43 5.85 -48.00
N VAL A 146 -6.49 5.46 -47.14
CA VAL A 146 -5.49 4.44 -47.42
C VAL A 146 -5.90 3.19 -46.67
N ALA A 147 -5.87 2.04 -47.35
CA ALA A 147 -6.11 0.74 -46.77
C ALA A 147 -5.05 -0.23 -47.32
N ILE A 148 -4.27 -0.82 -46.43
CA ILE A 148 -3.14 -1.70 -46.73
C ILE A 148 -3.33 -3.01 -45.98
N ALA A 149 -3.24 -4.13 -46.68
CA ALA A 149 -3.41 -5.45 -46.08
C ALA A 149 -2.28 -5.74 -45.08
N VAL A 150 -2.64 -6.31 -43.93
CA VAL A 150 -1.67 -6.85 -42.97
C VAL A 150 -0.97 -8.05 -43.61
N PRO A 151 0.37 -8.08 -43.71
CA PRO A 151 1.12 -9.25 -44.16
C PRO A 151 0.75 -10.49 -43.35
N GLU A 152 0.55 -11.64 -44.01
CA GLU A 152 0.17 -12.90 -43.32
C GLU A 152 1.18 -13.30 -42.23
N GLU A 153 2.46 -13.00 -42.43
CA GLU A 153 3.55 -13.26 -41.46
C GLU A 153 3.43 -12.46 -40.15
N LEU A 154 2.67 -11.36 -40.16
CA LEU A 154 2.44 -10.56 -38.96
C LEU A 154 1.26 -11.05 -38.13
N VAL A 155 0.33 -11.83 -38.70
CA VAL A 155 -0.88 -12.24 -38.00
C VAL A 155 -0.52 -13.11 -36.79
N GLY A 156 -0.91 -12.66 -35.59
CA GLY A 156 -0.57 -13.28 -34.30
C GLY A 156 0.74 -12.78 -33.68
N SER A 157 1.58 -12.05 -34.43
CA SER A 157 2.83 -11.47 -33.94
C SER A 157 2.57 -10.14 -33.22
N THR A 158 3.32 -9.87 -32.15
CA THR A 158 3.27 -8.59 -31.44
C THR A 158 4.33 -7.63 -32.00
N VAL A 159 3.88 -6.57 -32.66
CA VAL A 159 4.76 -5.59 -33.32
C VAL A 159 4.26 -4.16 -33.08
N LYS A 160 5.12 -3.17 -33.39
CA LYS A 160 4.66 -1.80 -33.64
C LYS A 160 4.56 -1.56 -35.14
N ILE A 161 3.55 -0.83 -35.59
CA ILE A 161 3.49 -0.29 -36.95
C ILE A 161 4.06 1.12 -36.93
N MET A 162 5.04 1.37 -37.80
CA MET A 162 5.68 2.66 -37.99
C MET A 162 5.28 3.25 -39.35
N PHE A 163 4.65 4.41 -39.31
CA PHE A 163 4.27 5.22 -40.45
C PHE A 163 5.34 6.30 -40.66
N SER A 164 6.26 6.05 -41.59
CA SER A 164 7.38 6.93 -41.90
C SER A 164 7.02 7.90 -43.02
N LEU A 165 7.08 9.20 -42.74
CA LEU A 165 6.66 10.28 -43.62
C LEU A 165 7.89 10.79 -44.38
N VAL A 166 8.00 10.50 -45.68
CA VAL A 166 9.22 10.74 -46.47
C VAL A 166 8.97 11.62 -47.70
N GLY A 167 10.01 12.35 -48.10
CA GLY A 167 9.91 13.28 -49.24
C GLY A 167 11.21 14.00 -49.55
N SER A 168 11.19 14.79 -50.63
CA SER A 168 12.33 15.61 -51.06
C SER A 168 11.91 17.03 -51.46
N GLY A 169 12.65 18.04 -50.98
CA GLY A 169 12.50 19.47 -51.36
C GLY A 169 11.13 20.10 -51.05
N GLY A 170 10.92 21.38 -51.35
CA GLY A 170 9.62 22.06 -51.16
C GLY A 170 9.21 22.30 -49.70
N THR A 171 7.93 22.63 -49.48
CA THR A 171 7.42 23.05 -48.16
C THR A 171 6.28 22.19 -47.62
N ALA A 172 5.96 21.10 -48.33
CA ALA A 172 4.81 20.26 -48.04
C ALA A 172 4.93 19.46 -46.73
N ARG A 173 3.81 19.34 -46.02
CA ARG A 173 3.62 18.53 -44.83
C ARG A 173 2.44 17.59 -45.03
N ILE A 174 2.46 16.49 -44.29
CA ILE A 174 1.43 15.45 -44.36
C ILE A 174 0.57 15.55 -43.10
N GLY A 175 -0.75 15.58 -43.32
CA GLY A 175 -1.77 15.37 -42.29
C GLY A 175 -2.14 13.89 -42.24
N MET A 176 -2.34 13.34 -41.04
CA MET A 176 -2.83 11.97 -40.83
C MET A 176 -3.89 11.93 -39.74
N ASP A 177 -4.87 11.05 -39.90
CA ASP A 177 -6.04 10.95 -39.04
C ASP A 177 -6.71 9.57 -39.20
N ASP A 178 -7.66 9.24 -38.32
CA ASP A 178 -8.50 8.04 -38.39
C ASP A 178 -7.72 6.72 -38.62
N PHE A 179 -6.66 6.50 -37.84
CA PHE A 179 -5.93 5.24 -37.86
C PHE A 179 -6.78 4.11 -37.31
N VAL A 180 -6.83 2.99 -38.03
CA VAL A 180 -7.45 1.73 -37.60
C VAL A 180 -6.49 0.59 -37.95
N ILE A 181 -5.99 -0.09 -36.93
CA ILE A 181 -5.02 -1.18 -37.04
C ILE A 181 -5.69 -2.47 -36.55
N PRO A 182 -5.84 -3.51 -37.39
CA PRO A 182 -6.36 -4.80 -36.97
C PRO A 182 -5.43 -5.47 -35.95
N GLY A 183 -5.97 -5.80 -34.79
CA GLY A 183 -5.23 -6.42 -33.70
C GLY A 183 -5.66 -5.95 -32.32
N SER A 184 -5.11 -6.60 -31.31
CA SER A 184 -5.35 -6.30 -29.89
C SER A 184 -4.25 -5.42 -29.32
N TYR A 185 -4.63 -4.46 -28.47
CA TYR A 185 -3.68 -3.59 -27.75
C TYR A 185 -2.86 -4.42 -26.76
N SER A 186 -1.53 -4.46 -26.94
CA SER A 186 -0.63 -5.33 -26.19
C SER A 186 0.45 -4.56 -25.43
N ALA A 187 0.42 -3.23 -25.36
CA ALA A 187 1.38 -2.45 -24.57
C ALA A 187 0.96 -2.34 -23.08
N ASP A 188 1.91 -2.15 -22.18
CA ASP A 188 1.69 -1.81 -20.77
C ASP A 188 2.16 -0.38 -20.47
N PRO A 189 1.22 0.60 -20.35
CA PRO A 189 1.58 1.98 -20.00
C PRO A 189 2.30 2.15 -18.65
N SER A 190 2.18 1.19 -17.74
CA SER A 190 2.86 1.22 -16.44
C SER A 190 4.28 0.64 -16.48
N ASP A 191 4.60 -0.14 -17.53
CA ASP A 191 5.90 -0.77 -17.74
C ASP A 191 6.56 -0.29 -19.04
N ASN A 192 6.89 1.00 -19.09
CA ASN A 192 7.58 1.65 -20.22
C ASN A 192 6.94 1.39 -21.60
N CYS A 193 5.64 1.09 -21.66
CA CYS A 193 4.96 0.69 -22.88
C CYS A 193 5.57 -0.55 -23.56
N PHE A 194 6.12 -1.50 -22.80
CA PHE A 194 6.54 -2.81 -23.30
C PHE A 194 5.34 -3.72 -23.57
N PRO A 195 5.49 -4.81 -24.33
CA PRO A 195 4.43 -5.78 -24.47
C PRO A 195 4.01 -6.33 -23.10
N LYS A 196 2.70 -6.42 -22.85
CA LYS A 196 2.15 -7.09 -21.68
C LYS A 196 2.70 -8.50 -21.63
N SER A 197 3.46 -8.80 -20.59
CA SER A 197 3.79 -10.18 -20.24
C SER A 197 2.72 -10.71 -19.29
N GLU A 198 2.32 -11.97 -19.46
CA GLU A 198 1.60 -12.66 -18.40
C GLU A 198 2.56 -12.80 -17.22
N LYS A 199 2.32 -12.03 -16.16
CA LYS A 199 2.99 -12.26 -14.89
C LYS A 199 2.41 -13.54 -14.28
N ALA A 200 3.28 -14.36 -13.68
CA ALA A 200 2.82 -15.51 -12.93
C ALA A 200 1.93 -15.04 -11.76
N ASP A 201 0.80 -15.70 -11.58
CA ASP A 201 -0.20 -15.47 -10.55
C ASP A 201 -0.73 -16.87 -10.19
N ALA A 202 -0.07 -17.51 -9.22
CA ALA A 202 -0.25 -18.92 -8.94
C ALA A 202 -1.60 -19.23 -8.28
N ASP A 203 -2.18 -18.29 -7.53
CA ASP A 203 -3.46 -18.47 -6.85
C ASP A 203 -4.65 -17.75 -7.52
N ASN A 204 -4.38 -16.98 -8.57
CA ASN A 204 -5.34 -16.24 -9.40
C ASN A 204 -6.14 -15.21 -8.61
N ASP A 205 -5.50 -14.53 -7.66
CA ASP A 205 -6.09 -13.43 -6.91
C ASP A 205 -5.97 -12.06 -7.62
N GLY A 206 -5.20 -12.01 -8.71
CA GLY A 206 -4.98 -10.84 -9.55
C GLY A 206 -3.72 -10.04 -9.19
N VAL A 207 -2.91 -10.51 -8.24
CA VAL A 207 -1.60 -9.97 -7.89
C VAL A 207 -0.52 -10.90 -8.44
N ALA A 208 0.52 -10.33 -9.04
CA ALA A 208 1.62 -11.14 -9.56
C ALA A 208 2.42 -11.77 -8.41
N ASP A 209 2.91 -13.01 -8.59
CA ASP A 209 3.70 -13.76 -7.60
C ASP A 209 4.89 -12.95 -7.04
N SER A 210 5.47 -12.06 -7.84
CA SER A 210 6.60 -11.21 -7.43
C SER A 210 6.22 -10.02 -6.54
N GLU A 211 4.94 -9.67 -6.53
CA GLU A 211 4.34 -8.54 -5.81
C GLU A 211 3.39 -9.02 -4.69
N ASP A 212 3.16 -10.33 -4.60
CA ASP A 212 2.30 -10.99 -3.62
C ASP A 212 3.13 -11.57 -2.45
N ALA A 213 2.76 -11.23 -1.22
CA ALA A 213 3.36 -11.80 -0.01
C ALA A 213 2.87 -13.24 0.26
N TYR A 214 1.79 -13.66 -0.40
CA TYR A 214 1.05 -14.91 -0.23
C TYR A 214 0.69 -15.58 -1.58
N PRO A 215 1.66 -15.84 -2.49
CA PRO A 215 1.40 -16.29 -3.87
C PRO A 215 0.66 -17.63 -4.03
N GLU A 216 0.34 -18.33 -2.94
CA GLU A 216 -0.42 -19.58 -2.94
C GLU A 216 -1.73 -19.49 -2.11
N ASP A 217 -2.10 -18.33 -1.58
CA ASP A 217 -3.31 -18.10 -0.77
C ASP A 217 -4.14 -16.94 -1.34
N ARG A 218 -5.07 -17.30 -2.25
CA ARG A 218 -6.01 -16.40 -2.95
C ARG A 218 -6.89 -15.46 -2.09
N TYR A 219 -6.76 -15.53 -0.77
CA TYR A 219 -7.47 -14.68 0.18
C TYR A 219 -6.56 -13.68 0.89
N ARG A 220 -5.26 -13.67 0.61
CA ARG A 220 -4.26 -12.76 1.19
C ARG A 220 -3.34 -12.33 0.05
N ALA A 221 -2.90 -11.08 0.07
CA ALA A 221 -2.00 -10.53 -0.94
C ALA A 221 -0.86 -9.71 -0.33
N PHE A 222 -1.16 -8.90 0.69
CA PHE A 222 -0.20 -7.91 1.19
C PHE A 222 -0.03 -7.94 2.70
N ASP A 223 1.23 -7.82 3.12
CA ASP A 223 1.62 -7.53 4.50
C ASP A 223 1.71 -6.01 4.74
N ASN A 224 1.04 -5.54 5.80
CA ASN A 224 1.04 -4.12 6.15
C ASN A 224 1.48 -3.94 7.61
N PHE A 225 2.78 -3.80 7.82
CA PHE A 225 3.36 -3.71 9.17
C PHE A 225 3.15 -2.34 9.85
N LEU A 226 2.90 -2.38 11.16
CA LEU A 226 2.83 -1.21 12.03
C LEU A 226 3.53 -1.53 13.38
N PRO A 227 4.67 -0.90 13.70
CA PRO A 227 5.45 0.00 12.85
C PRO A 227 5.94 -0.66 11.56
N ALA A 228 6.27 0.16 10.55
CA ALA A 228 6.71 -0.34 9.25
C ALA A 228 8.04 -1.11 9.32
N THR A 229 8.91 -0.74 10.27
CA THR A 229 10.22 -1.36 10.47
C THR A 229 10.38 -1.84 11.90
N GLY A 230 10.62 -3.15 12.08
CA GLY A 230 10.87 -3.75 13.39
C GLY A 230 9.68 -3.65 14.36
N TYR A 231 9.99 -3.69 15.66
CA TYR A 231 9.04 -3.50 16.76
C TYR A 231 9.00 -2.04 17.21
N GLY A 232 7.86 -1.60 17.72
CA GLY A 232 7.74 -0.42 18.58
C GLY A 232 7.80 -0.80 20.06
N THR A 233 7.93 0.17 20.96
CA THR A 233 7.88 -0.03 22.41
C THR A 233 6.74 0.79 23.02
N LEU A 234 5.91 0.12 23.81
CA LEU A 234 4.95 0.72 24.73
C LEU A 234 5.55 0.71 26.14
N MET A 235 5.41 1.82 26.86
CA MET A 235 5.91 2.01 28.22
C MET A 235 4.83 2.64 29.08
N PHE A 236 4.58 2.10 30.27
CA PHE A 236 3.51 2.55 31.16
C PHE A 236 4.03 2.85 32.58
N GLU A 237 3.33 3.75 33.25
CA GLU A 237 3.28 3.96 34.69
C GLU A 237 1.94 3.43 35.23
N ASP A 238 1.92 2.88 36.44
CA ASP A 238 0.73 2.21 37.00
C ASP A 238 0.09 2.91 38.20
N LEU A 239 0.68 4.01 38.66
CA LEU A 239 0.18 4.78 39.80
C LEU A 239 -0.93 5.79 39.46
N TRP A 240 -1.35 5.88 38.19
CA TRP A 240 -2.46 6.74 37.75
C TRP A 240 -3.70 6.53 38.66
N PRO A 241 -4.37 7.60 39.12
CA PRO A 241 -4.24 9.01 38.73
C PRO A 241 -3.17 9.79 39.53
N ALA A 242 -2.38 9.10 40.37
CA ALA A 242 -1.29 9.72 41.08
C ALA A 242 -0.03 9.83 40.23
N THR A 243 0.87 10.73 40.60
CA THR A 243 2.25 10.73 40.10
C THR A 243 3.07 9.59 40.71
N GLY A 244 3.83 8.89 39.86
CA GLY A 244 4.85 7.90 40.24
C GLY A 244 6.27 8.46 40.20
N ASP A 245 7.25 7.59 39.98
CA ASP A 245 8.66 7.96 39.83
C ASP A 245 9.08 8.23 38.37
N TYR A 246 8.15 8.05 37.41
CA TYR A 246 8.31 8.37 35.99
C TYR A 246 9.52 7.69 35.34
N ASP A 247 9.85 6.47 35.76
CA ASP A 247 10.85 5.64 35.11
C ASP A 247 10.28 4.90 33.87
N PHE A 248 8.95 4.87 33.74
CA PHE A 248 8.15 4.24 32.68
C PHE A 248 8.49 2.76 32.46
N ASN A 249 8.80 2.04 33.54
CA ASN A 249 9.11 0.62 33.46
C ASN A 249 8.08 -0.28 34.16
N ASP A 250 7.00 0.26 34.73
CA ASP A 250 5.94 -0.50 35.40
C ASP A 250 5.33 -1.59 34.49
N LEU A 251 5.22 -1.28 33.20
CA LEU A 251 5.11 -2.27 32.13
C LEU A 251 5.80 -1.77 30.85
N VAL A 252 6.68 -2.58 30.29
CA VAL A 252 7.31 -2.34 28.98
C VAL A 252 6.96 -3.47 28.02
N VAL A 253 6.36 -3.15 26.88
CA VAL A 253 5.95 -4.14 25.87
C VAL A 253 6.48 -3.73 24.51
N ASP A 254 7.30 -4.58 23.88
CA ASP A 254 7.58 -4.43 22.46
C ASP A 254 6.41 -4.99 21.65
N TYR A 255 6.02 -4.31 20.57
CA TYR A 255 4.87 -4.69 19.76
C TYR A 255 5.11 -4.53 18.26
N ARG A 256 4.45 -5.36 17.47
CA ARG A 256 4.36 -5.21 16.00
C ARG A 256 3.02 -5.76 15.52
N LEU A 257 2.32 -4.99 14.70
CA LEU A 257 1.11 -5.42 14.02
C LEU A 257 1.45 -5.73 12.57
N ASN A 258 0.86 -6.79 12.02
CA ASN A 258 0.74 -7.02 10.59
C ASN A 258 -0.76 -7.07 10.23
N ARG A 259 -1.21 -6.14 9.39
CA ARG A 259 -2.60 -6.10 8.91
C ARG A 259 -2.60 -6.72 7.51
N VAL A 260 -2.90 -8.01 7.44
CA VAL A 260 -2.87 -8.75 6.18
C VAL A 260 -4.10 -8.38 5.37
N THR A 261 -3.93 -7.97 4.11
CA THR A 261 -5.02 -7.62 3.21
C THR A 261 -5.09 -8.56 2.02
N ASP A 262 -6.28 -8.70 1.43
CA ASP A 262 -6.44 -9.30 0.10
C ASP A 262 -6.04 -8.33 -1.03
N ALA A 263 -6.11 -8.79 -2.29
CA ALA A 263 -5.82 -7.99 -3.48
C ALA A 263 -6.66 -6.70 -3.61
N ALA A 264 -7.84 -6.65 -2.96
CA ALA A 264 -8.72 -5.47 -2.96
C ALA A 264 -8.39 -4.48 -1.84
N GLY A 265 -7.42 -4.78 -0.97
CA GLY A 265 -7.03 -3.94 0.17
C GLY A 265 -7.98 -4.06 1.38
N GLU A 266 -8.81 -5.10 1.42
CA GLU A 266 -9.64 -5.43 2.59
C GLU A 266 -8.85 -6.28 3.58
N VAL A 267 -8.95 -5.95 4.87
CA VAL A 267 -8.19 -6.64 5.93
C VAL A 267 -8.80 -8.02 6.19
N VAL A 268 -7.96 -9.03 6.06
CA VAL A 268 -8.28 -10.45 6.28
C VAL A 268 -8.07 -10.80 7.75
N GLU A 269 -6.92 -10.39 8.30
CA GLU A 269 -6.59 -10.56 9.71
C GLU A 269 -5.57 -9.52 10.19
N ILE A 270 -5.58 -9.30 11.50
CA ILE A 270 -4.57 -8.51 12.21
C ILE A 270 -3.76 -9.49 13.07
N ILE A 271 -2.48 -9.61 12.77
CA ILE A 271 -1.52 -10.39 13.56
C ILE A 271 -0.80 -9.40 14.47
N ILE A 272 -0.90 -9.60 15.78
CA ILE A 272 -0.28 -8.74 16.79
C ILE A 272 0.78 -9.56 17.51
N GLU A 273 2.02 -9.16 17.38
CA GLU A 273 3.14 -9.70 18.13
C GLU A 273 3.42 -8.79 19.33
N LEU A 274 3.47 -9.37 20.52
CA LEU A 274 3.71 -8.67 21.78
C LEU A 274 4.82 -9.37 22.56
N SER A 275 5.71 -8.59 23.16
CA SER A 275 6.74 -9.07 24.06
C SER A 275 6.81 -8.20 25.32
N PRO A 276 6.24 -8.65 26.45
CA PRO A 276 6.46 -8.02 27.74
C PRO A 276 7.94 -8.12 28.14
N ARG A 277 8.65 -7.01 28.13
CA ARG A 277 10.09 -6.92 28.38
C ARG A 277 10.45 -6.66 29.84
N ALA A 278 9.60 -5.92 30.56
CA ALA A 278 9.78 -5.60 31.96
C ALA A 278 8.44 -5.33 32.64
N ALA A 279 8.41 -5.50 33.96
CA ALA A 279 7.31 -5.13 34.83
C ALA A 279 7.87 -4.62 36.17
N GLY A 280 8.12 -3.31 36.25
CA GLY A 280 8.79 -2.62 37.36
C GLY A 280 7.93 -2.38 38.61
N ALA A 281 6.67 -2.80 38.56
CA ALA A 281 5.69 -2.52 39.59
C ALA A 281 5.47 -3.66 40.58
N GLY A 282 4.97 -3.29 41.77
CA GLY A 282 4.47 -4.22 42.76
C GLY A 282 3.03 -4.69 42.52
N PHE A 283 2.29 -4.04 41.62
CA PHE A 283 0.91 -4.42 41.28
C PHE A 283 0.84 -5.58 40.30
N THR A 284 -0.29 -6.29 40.33
CA THR A 284 -0.57 -7.34 39.34
C THR A 284 -1.27 -6.73 38.13
N ASN A 285 -0.47 -6.21 37.19
CA ASN A 285 -1.00 -5.50 36.03
C ASN A 285 -1.35 -6.45 34.86
N GLY A 286 -2.41 -6.08 34.13
CA GLY A 286 -2.84 -6.69 32.86
C GLY A 286 -2.65 -5.72 31.69
N PHE A 287 -2.90 -6.19 30.48
CA PHE A 287 -2.75 -5.40 29.26
C PHE A 287 -3.91 -5.63 28.31
N GLY A 288 -4.45 -4.52 27.78
CA GLY A 288 -5.57 -4.50 26.85
C GLY A 288 -5.22 -3.73 25.58
N ILE A 289 -5.94 -4.04 24.50
CA ILE A 289 -5.88 -3.28 23.24
C ILE A 289 -7.30 -3.09 22.74
N GLU A 290 -7.70 -1.84 22.54
CA GLU A 290 -8.91 -1.49 21.81
C GLU A 290 -8.54 -0.98 20.40
N PHE A 291 -9.25 -1.44 19.38
CA PHE A 291 -9.16 -0.89 18.03
C PHE A 291 -10.28 0.11 17.80
N ALA A 292 -10.04 1.39 18.14
CA ALA A 292 -11.06 2.44 18.04
C ALA A 292 -11.63 2.53 16.62
N GLY A 293 -12.96 2.53 16.48
CA GLY A 293 -13.64 2.50 15.18
C GLY A 293 -13.87 1.11 14.58
N LEU A 294 -13.18 0.06 15.05
CA LEU A 294 -13.45 -1.32 14.62
C LEU A 294 -14.64 -1.89 15.40
N SER A 295 -15.77 -2.12 14.72
CA SER A 295 -16.93 -2.72 15.38
C SER A 295 -16.66 -4.19 15.78
N PRO A 296 -17.04 -4.61 17.01
CA PRO A 296 -16.98 -6.02 17.43
C PRO A 296 -17.73 -6.99 16.49
N ARG A 297 -18.73 -6.51 15.76
CA ARG A 297 -19.49 -7.31 14.79
C ARG A 297 -18.69 -7.68 13.54
N LYS A 298 -17.65 -6.92 13.19
CA LYS A 298 -16.75 -7.22 12.07
C LYS A 298 -15.74 -8.34 12.40
N VAL A 299 -15.53 -8.63 13.69
CA VAL A 299 -14.60 -9.68 14.13
C VAL A 299 -15.26 -11.06 14.04
N ILE A 300 -14.54 -12.02 13.45
CA ILE A 300 -14.94 -13.43 13.38
C ILE A 300 -14.43 -14.17 14.61
N ARG A 301 -13.13 -14.07 14.90
CA ARG A 301 -12.48 -14.70 16.06
C ARG A 301 -11.17 -14.02 16.41
N VAL A 302 -10.79 -14.13 17.67
CA VAL A 302 -9.50 -13.75 18.25
C VAL A 302 -8.88 -15.00 18.86
N SER A 303 -7.59 -15.20 18.63
CA SER A 303 -6.82 -16.32 19.19
C SER A 303 -5.47 -15.85 19.70
N GLY A 304 -4.85 -16.62 20.62
CA GLY A 304 -3.51 -16.34 21.14
C GLY A 304 -3.47 -15.50 22.43
N THR A 305 -4.61 -15.11 23.00
CA THR A 305 -4.67 -14.44 24.31
C THR A 305 -4.34 -15.40 25.45
N LYS A 306 -3.83 -14.87 26.58
CA LYS A 306 -3.54 -15.64 27.80
C LYS A 306 -4.34 -15.08 28.98
N ALA A 307 -5.34 -15.80 29.46
CA ALA A 307 -6.12 -15.40 30.63
C ALA A 307 -6.01 -16.43 31.76
N SER A 308 -6.03 -15.96 33.00
CA SER A 308 -6.14 -16.80 34.19
C SER A 308 -7.52 -17.46 34.28
N PRO A 309 -7.65 -18.65 34.90
CA PRO A 309 -8.96 -19.29 35.14
C PRO A 309 -9.95 -18.40 35.91
N GLU A 310 -9.44 -17.56 36.81
CA GLU A 310 -10.18 -16.59 37.63
C GLU A 310 -10.14 -15.16 37.09
N SER A 311 -10.00 -14.99 35.77
CA SER A 311 -9.91 -13.67 35.15
C SER A 311 -11.07 -12.76 35.53
N ILE A 312 -10.78 -11.47 35.75
CA ILE A 312 -11.78 -10.43 36.00
C ILE A 312 -12.53 -10.02 34.73
N HIS A 313 -12.03 -10.42 33.57
CA HIS A 313 -12.53 -10.02 32.26
C HIS A 313 -13.64 -10.96 31.80
N LYS A 314 -14.69 -10.39 31.21
CA LYS A 314 -15.77 -11.16 30.58
C LYS A 314 -15.52 -11.21 29.08
N ILE A 315 -15.04 -12.35 28.59
CA ILE A 315 -14.69 -12.56 27.19
C ILE A 315 -15.82 -13.32 26.48
N ASP A 316 -16.20 -12.87 25.29
CA ASP A 316 -17.20 -13.53 24.45
C ASP A 316 -16.62 -14.74 23.69
N GLU A 317 -17.48 -15.44 22.93
CA GLU A 317 -17.07 -16.61 22.15
C GLU A 317 -16.10 -16.29 21.00
N LYS A 318 -16.00 -15.02 20.60
CA LYS A 318 -15.04 -14.56 19.59
C LYS A 318 -13.70 -14.21 20.21
N GLY A 319 -13.56 -14.18 21.54
CA GLY A 319 -12.35 -13.75 22.22
C GLY A 319 -12.24 -12.23 22.42
N LEU A 320 -13.34 -11.49 22.27
CA LEU A 320 -13.41 -10.06 22.57
C LEU A 320 -13.92 -9.84 24.00
N GLU A 321 -13.47 -8.76 24.63
CA GLU A 321 -14.06 -8.35 25.90
C GLU A 321 -15.45 -7.74 25.68
N LEU A 322 -16.43 -8.28 26.40
CA LEU A 322 -17.85 -7.90 26.31
C LEU A 322 -18.11 -6.44 26.65
N ASP A 323 -19.24 -5.94 26.16
CA ASP A 323 -19.81 -4.62 26.44
C ASP A 323 -19.00 -3.41 25.93
N ASN A 324 -17.89 -3.60 25.21
CA ASN A 324 -17.16 -2.49 24.59
C ASN A 324 -17.84 -1.95 23.31
N GLU A 325 -17.66 -0.66 23.03
CA GLU A 325 -18.15 -0.03 21.80
C GLU A 325 -17.37 -0.52 20.56
N PHE A 326 -16.05 -0.68 20.73
CA PHE A 326 -15.13 -1.15 19.72
C PHE A 326 -14.56 -2.53 20.06
N ALA A 327 -13.91 -3.16 19.09
CA ALA A 327 -13.25 -4.44 19.28
C ALA A 327 -12.10 -4.29 20.28
N THR A 328 -12.34 -4.79 21.50
CA THR A 328 -11.38 -4.76 22.61
C THR A 328 -10.94 -6.17 22.93
N ILE A 329 -9.63 -6.39 22.99
CA ILE A 329 -9.02 -7.65 23.36
C ILE A 329 -8.20 -7.47 24.64
N ILE A 330 -8.10 -8.56 25.40
CA ILE A 330 -7.20 -8.66 26.56
C ILE A 330 -6.09 -9.64 26.18
N PRO A 331 -4.97 -9.18 25.58
CA PRO A 331 -3.80 -9.99 25.32
C PRO A 331 -3.41 -10.87 26.50
N PHE A 332 -3.34 -10.27 27.68
CA PHE A 332 -3.13 -10.98 28.92
C PHE A 332 -3.72 -10.23 30.11
N ASP A 333 -4.35 -10.98 31.01
CA ASP A 333 -4.90 -10.39 32.23
C ASP A 333 -3.83 -10.14 33.29
N LYS A 334 -2.73 -10.91 33.29
CA LYS A 334 -1.60 -10.75 34.20
C LYS A 334 -0.27 -10.86 33.47
N VAL A 335 0.64 -9.92 33.68
CA VAL A 335 2.01 -9.99 33.14
C VAL A 335 2.78 -11.22 33.63
N SER A 336 2.37 -11.81 34.76
CA SER A 336 2.95 -13.05 35.30
C SER A 336 2.77 -14.28 34.43
N HIS A 337 1.95 -14.21 33.37
CA HIS A 337 1.91 -15.23 32.32
C HIS A 337 3.18 -15.27 31.44
N PHE A 338 4.05 -14.26 31.54
CA PHE A 338 5.28 -14.12 30.75
C PHE A 338 6.50 -13.83 31.62
N LEU A 339 6.34 -13.00 32.65
CA LEU A 339 7.42 -12.53 33.51
C LEU A 339 7.16 -12.92 34.96
N THR A 340 8.01 -13.77 35.53
CA THR A 340 7.92 -14.17 36.94
C THR A 340 8.77 -13.26 37.81
N HIS A 341 8.23 -12.82 38.95
CA HIS A 341 8.99 -11.98 39.87
C HIS A 341 10.18 -12.76 40.47
N PRO A 342 11.42 -12.23 40.42
CA PRO A 342 12.61 -12.97 40.85
C PRO A 342 12.69 -13.18 42.38
N GLY A 343 11.90 -12.44 43.16
CA GLY A 343 11.89 -12.51 44.62
C GLY A 343 13.11 -11.82 45.24
N GLY A 344 13.50 -12.21 46.45
CA GLY A 344 14.78 -11.78 47.04
C GLY A 344 14.94 -10.28 47.32
N GLY A 345 13.83 -9.54 47.39
CA GLY A 345 13.86 -8.08 47.59
C GLY A 345 13.89 -7.24 46.32
N ALA A 346 13.82 -7.87 45.12
CA ALA A 346 13.62 -7.14 43.88
C ALA A 346 12.36 -6.28 43.94
N LEU A 347 12.42 -5.08 43.35
CA LEU A 347 11.30 -4.16 43.27
C LEU A 347 10.37 -4.48 42.09
N GLY A 348 10.90 -5.12 41.04
CA GLY A 348 10.19 -5.47 39.84
C GLY A 348 10.93 -6.53 39.02
N ILE A 349 10.46 -6.74 37.80
CA ILE A 349 10.95 -7.78 36.87
C ILE A 349 11.70 -7.11 35.73
N ASN A 350 12.95 -7.52 35.54
CA ASN A 350 13.88 -6.98 34.54
C ASN A 350 14.22 -5.49 34.67
N THR A 351 13.90 -4.83 35.79
CA THR A 351 14.17 -3.39 36.01
C THR A 351 15.39 -3.11 36.90
N ASP A 352 16.03 -4.18 37.41
CA ASP A 352 17.22 -4.08 38.25
C ASP A 352 18.30 -5.08 37.76
N PRO A 353 19.47 -4.60 37.31
CA PRO A 353 20.54 -5.44 36.79
C PRO A 353 21.20 -6.34 37.84
N GLU A 354 20.93 -6.16 39.14
CA GLU A 354 21.41 -7.09 40.18
C GLU A 354 20.69 -8.45 40.13
N PHE A 355 19.50 -8.50 39.51
CA PHE A 355 18.72 -9.72 39.36
C PHE A 355 18.87 -10.32 37.97
N ARG A 356 18.72 -11.64 37.88
CA ARG A 356 18.81 -12.37 36.61
C ARG A 356 17.69 -11.95 35.65
N LEU A 357 18.04 -11.76 34.38
CA LEU A 357 17.08 -11.55 33.29
C LEU A 357 16.05 -12.68 33.22
N GLN A 358 14.78 -12.33 33.27
CA GLN A 358 13.69 -13.14 32.74
C GLN A 358 13.60 -12.89 31.23
N ARG A 359 13.86 -13.92 30.43
CA ARG A 359 13.78 -13.76 28.96
C ARG A 359 12.33 -13.44 28.58
N PRO A 360 12.08 -12.32 27.88
CA PRO A 360 10.76 -12.06 27.34
C PRO A 360 10.33 -13.20 26.44
N GLU A 361 9.08 -13.62 26.52
CA GLU A 361 8.46 -14.55 25.59
C GLU A 361 7.64 -13.76 24.57
N LEU A 362 7.61 -14.22 23.32
CA LEU A 362 6.77 -13.64 22.28
C LEU A 362 5.35 -14.20 22.38
N GLN A 363 4.35 -13.34 22.41
CA GLN A 363 2.95 -13.68 22.23
C GLN A 363 2.51 -13.25 20.83
N THR A 364 1.81 -14.14 20.12
CA THR A 364 1.17 -13.82 18.83
C THR A 364 -0.33 -13.94 18.98
N ILE A 365 -1.04 -12.85 18.70
CA ILE A 365 -2.51 -12.77 18.69
C ILE A 365 -2.97 -12.61 17.25
N VAL A 366 -4.02 -13.33 16.87
CA VAL A 366 -4.61 -13.20 15.53
C VAL A 366 -6.08 -12.82 15.67
N ILE A 367 -6.44 -11.67 15.13
CA ILE A 367 -7.81 -11.19 14.98
C ILE A 367 -8.25 -11.44 13.53
N ARG A 368 -9.18 -12.37 13.32
CA ARG A 368 -9.72 -12.74 12.01
C ARG A 368 -10.91 -11.85 11.65
N LEU A 369 -10.87 -11.21 10.48
CA LEU A 369 -11.94 -10.33 9.97
C LEU A 369 -12.61 -10.90 8.70
N LYS A 370 -11.89 -11.73 7.92
CA LYS A 370 -12.45 -12.49 6.79
C LYS A 370 -12.11 -13.98 6.91
N GLU A 371 -13.02 -14.83 6.46
CA GLU A 371 -12.80 -16.28 6.35
C GLU A 371 -13.24 -16.74 4.97
N GLU A 372 -12.37 -17.46 4.24
CA GLU A 372 -12.61 -17.88 2.86
C GLU A 372 -13.05 -16.73 1.94
N GLY A 373 -12.41 -15.57 2.09
CA GLY A 373 -12.67 -14.36 1.30
C GLY A 373 -13.94 -13.60 1.68
N ARG A 374 -14.66 -14.01 2.73
CA ARG A 374 -15.92 -13.38 3.15
C ARG A 374 -15.81 -12.68 4.51
N PRO A 375 -16.23 -11.40 4.62
CA PRO A 375 -16.40 -10.74 5.91
C PRO A 375 -17.70 -11.18 6.59
N THR A 376 -17.95 -10.68 7.80
CA THR A 376 -19.25 -10.84 8.47
C THR A 376 -20.35 -9.99 7.80
N ASP A 377 -21.58 -10.10 8.30
CA ASP A 377 -22.72 -9.27 7.88
C ASP A 377 -22.52 -7.76 8.13
N ALA A 378 -21.57 -7.40 9.00
CA ALA A 378 -21.18 -6.02 9.28
C ALA A 378 -20.25 -5.40 8.21
N GLY A 379 -19.87 -6.18 7.19
CA GLY A 379 -19.06 -5.72 6.05
C GLY A 379 -17.55 -5.80 6.29
N ALA A 380 -16.79 -5.57 5.23
CA ALA A 380 -15.33 -5.61 5.26
C ALA A 380 -14.72 -4.43 6.06
N THR A 381 -13.47 -4.60 6.47
CA THR A 381 -12.65 -3.54 7.08
C THR A 381 -11.56 -3.15 6.10
N LYS A 382 -11.45 -1.87 5.75
CA LYS A 382 -10.37 -1.38 4.90
C LYS A 382 -9.11 -1.13 5.71
N LEU A 383 -7.94 -1.26 5.09
CA LEU A 383 -6.66 -0.97 5.74
C LEU A 383 -6.61 0.45 6.36
N SER A 384 -7.22 1.43 5.68
CA SER A 384 -7.29 2.82 6.16
C SER A 384 -8.09 3.01 7.46
N GLU A 385 -8.91 2.04 7.86
CA GLU A 385 -9.63 2.05 9.14
C GLU A 385 -8.76 1.55 10.31
N LEU A 386 -7.55 1.03 10.03
CA LEU A 386 -6.66 0.40 11.01
C LEU A 386 -5.26 1.04 10.99
N GLY A 387 -5.22 2.33 11.29
CA GLY A 387 -3.99 3.11 11.49
C GLY A 387 -3.49 3.11 12.93
N MET A 388 -2.39 3.82 13.20
CA MET A 388 -1.86 4.01 14.57
C MET A 388 -2.84 4.79 15.45
N ASP A 389 -3.60 5.72 14.87
CA ASP A 389 -4.60 6.52 15.60
C ASP A 389 -5.76 5.67 16.13
N ASN A 390 -5.98 4.49 15.55
CA ASN A 390 -7.00 3.53 15.98
C ASN A 390 -6.46 2.48 16.96
N PHE A 391 -5.13 2.36 17.10
CA PHE A 391 -4.48 1.42 18.01
C PHE A 391 -4.41 2.04 19.41
N ASN A 392 -5.30 1.61 20.30
CA ASN A 392 -5.43 2.12 21.66
C ASN A 392 -5.03 1.04 22.69
N PRO A 393 -3.71 0.82 22.92
CA PRO A 393 -3.23 -0.06 23.98
C PRO A 393 -3.38 0.59 25.36
N PHE A 394 -3.64 -0.23 26.38
CA PHE A 394 -3.79 0.26 27.75
C PHE A 394 -3.34 -0.76 28.80
N LEU A 395 -2.88 -0.22 29.93
CA LEU A 395 -2.58 -0.97 31.14
C LEU A 395 -3.87 -1.16 31.96
N ILE A 396 -4.06 -2.34 32.54
CA ILE A 396 -5.10 -2.59 33.55
C ILE A 396 -4.40 -2.73 34.90
N VAL A 397 -4.61 -1.76 35.80
CA VAL A 397 -3.83 -1.64 37.03
C VAL A 397 -4.35 -2.60 38.10
N ASP A 398 -3.44 -3.38 38.69
CA ASP A 398 -3.67 -4.17 39.91
C ASP A 398 -4.93 -5.05 39.90
N GLN A 399 -5.27 -5.63 38.74
CA GLN A 399 -6.50 -6.41 38.52
C GLN A 399 -7.80 -5.65 38.88
N LYS A 400 -7.79 -4.32 38.84
CA LYS A 400 -8.99 -3.49 39.01
C LYS A 400 -9.48 -3.09 37.64
N ARG A 401 -10.51 -3.78 37.14
CA ARG A 401 -10.99 -3.57 35.76
C ARG A 401 -11.23 -2.10 35.43
N GLY A 402 -11.83 -1.31 36.32
CA GLY A 402 -12.09 0.12 36.07
C GLY A 402 -10.88 1.05 36.09
N VAL A 403 -9.67 0.56 36.39
CA VAL A 403 -8.45 1.38 36.44
C VAL A 403 -7.62 1.08 35.20
N GLU A 404 -7.79 1.91 34.17
CA GLU A 404 -7.09 1.81 32.89
C GLU A 404 -6.12 2.97 32.71
N VAL A 405 -4.95 2.72 32.12
CA VAL A 405 -4.00 3.76 31.70
C VAL A 405 -3.77 3.65 30.21
N HIS A 406 -4.21 4.67 29.47
CA HIS A 406 -4.03 4.72 28.01
C HIS A 406 -2.98 5.75 27.60
N LEU A 407 -2.64 5.75 26.30
CA LEU A 407 -1.84 6.80 25.68
C LEU A 407 -2.53 8.18 25.81
N PRO A 408 -1.75 9.27 25.92
CA PRO A 408 -2.30 10.61 26.10
C PRO A 408 -3.26 11.02 24.99
N GLY A 409 -4.45 11.47 25.37
CA GLY A 409 -5.51 11.88 24.44
C GLY A 409 -6.38 10.73 23.92
N MET A 410 -6.00 9.47 24.13
CA MET A 410 -6.85 8.32 23.80
C MET A 410 -8.01 8.21 24.80
N LYS A 411 -9.17 7.76 24.32
CA LYS A 411 -10.34 7.57 25.17
C LYS A 411 -10.19 6.28 26.01
N PRO A 412 -10.71 6.28 27.26
CA PRO A 412 -10.92 5.03 28.00
C PRO A 412 -11.85 4.08 27.26
N THR A 413 -11.79 2.80 27.62
CA THR A 413 -12.86 1.86 27.25
C THR A 413 -14.14 2.14 28.05
N ARG A 414 -15.24 1.47 27.71
CA ARG A 414 -16.50 1.60 28.46
C ARG A 414 -16.37 1.16 29.92
N HIS A 415 -15.37 0.33 30.24
CA HIS A 415 -15.21 -0.24 31.57
C HIS A 415 -14.41 0.64 32.54
N ALA A 416 -13.77 1.71 32.06
CA ALA A 416 -13.06 2.64 32.93
C ALA A 416 -14.01 3.27 33.97
N ASP A 417 -13.54 3.37 35.21
CA ASP A 417 -14.26 4.06 36.27
C ASP A 417 -14.08 5.56 36.10
N GLU A 418 -15.12 6.21 35.56
CA GLU A 418 -15.08 7.64 35.28
C GLU A 418 -14.87 8.51 36.52
N SER A 419 -15.12 7.99 37.74
CA SER A 419 -14.93 8.74 38.98
C SER A 419 -13.47 9.00 39.35
N ILE A 420 -12.53 8.30 38.68
CA ILE A 420 -11.09 8.45 38.90
C ILE A 420 -10.53 9.66 38.12
N PHE A 421 -11.12 10.00 36.98
CA PHE A 421 -10.67 11.14 36.16
C PHE A 421 -10.79 12.46 36.92
N GLY A 422 -9.78 13.32 36.76
CA GLY A 422 -9.71 14.60 37.45
C GLY A 422 -9.30 14.50 38.92
N THR A 423 -9.10 13.30 39.48
CA THR A 423 -8.63 13.11 40.86
C THR A 423 -7.10 13.14 40.94
N LYS A 424 -6.55 13.42 42.13
CA LYS A 424 -5.10 13.55 42.36
C LYS A 424 -4.43 14.44 41.30
N GLU A 425 -3.42 13.93 40.58
CA GLU A 425 -2.67 14.65 39.55
C GLU A 425 -3.27 14.50 38.14
N ASP A 426 -4.22 13.58 37.91
CA ASP A 426 -4.90 13.43 36.61
C ASP A 426 -5.71 14.67 36.22
N GLY A 427 -5.36 15.25 35.09
CA GLY A 427 -5.99 16.43 34.50
C GLY A 427 -6.99 16.08 33.40
N SER A 428 -7.48 14.85 33.34
CA SER A 428 -8.45 14.45 32.33
C SER A 428 -9.75 15.23 32.43
N THR A 429 -10.24 15.76 31.31
CA THR A 429 -11.53 16.44 31.19
C THR A 429 -12.37 15.81 30.08
N SER A 430 -13.65 16.18 29.98
CA SER A 430 -14.60 15.62 28.99
C SER A 430 -14.37 16.07 27.54
N GLY A 431 -13.30 16.83 27.25
CA GLY A 431 -12.94 17.27 25.90
C GLY A 431 -12.09 16.25 25.11
N PRO A 432 -12.22 16.18 23.77
CA PRO A 432 -11.27 15.44 22.95
C PRO A 432 -9.85 15.98 23.18
N ASN A 433 -8.86 15.08 23.25
CA ASN A 433 -7.44 15.34 23.54
C ASN A 433 -7.08 15.65 25.00
N SER A 434 -8.01 15.51 25.95
CA SER A 434 -7.73 15.84 27.36
C SER A 434 -7.39 14.65 28.26
N TYR A 435 -7.58 13.40 27.84
CA TYR A 435 -7.39 12.23 28.70
C TYR A 435 -5.92 11.88 28.98
N TYR A 436 -5.66 11.30 30.16
CA TYR A 436 -4.39 10.71 30.60
C TYR A 436 -3.21 11.68 30.55
N ARG A 437 -3.44 12.91 30.99
CA ARG A 437 -2.43 13.96 31.13
C ARG A 437 -2.55 14.61 32.50
N SER A 438 -1.43 14.86 33.15
CA SER A 438 -1.44 15.52 34.46
C SER A 438 -1.90 16.99 34.40
N LYS A 439 -2.46 17.50 35.51
CA LYS A 439 -2.98 18.87 35.62
C LYS A 439 -1.94 19.97 35.42
N GLU A 440 -0.73 19.76 35.93
CA GLU A 440 0.25 20.85 36.07
C GLU A 440 1.03 21.12 34.77
N ASN A 441 1.47 20.06 34.12
CA ASN A 441 2.40 20.16 32.98
C ASN A 441 2.09 19.15 31.86
N GLY A 442 0.94 18.47 31.92
CA GLY A 442 0.50 17.58 30.85
C GLY A 442 1.30 16.29 30.71
N LEU A 443 2.10 15.92 31.72
CA LEU A 443 2.85 14.67 31.75
C LEU A 443 1.95 13.44 31.52
N PRO A 444 2.42 12.45 30.73
CA PRO A 444 1.66 11.24 30.43
C PRO A 444 1.96 10.10 31.42
N TRP A 445 1.09 9.10 31.49
CA TRP A 445 1.37 7.82 32.18
C TRP A 445 1.65 6.67 31.21
N ALA A 446 1.58 6.91 29.90
CA ALA A 446 1.91 5.92 28.89
C ALA A 446 2.60 6.57 27.70
N MET A 447 3.46 5.83 27.02
CA MET A 447 4.17 6.27 25.83
C MET A 447 4.22 5.16 24.78
N ASN A 448 4.23 5.58 23.53
CA ASN A 448 4.44 4.73 22.37
C ASN A 448 5.60 5.29 21.55
N VAL A 449 6.63 4.47 21.31
CA VAL A 449 7.78 4.80 20.47
C VAL A 449 7.80 3.83 19.29
N PRO A 450 7.89 4.29 18.03
CA PRO A 450 7.74 3.45 16.84
C PRO A 450 8.98 2.58 16.53
N VAL A 451 9.90 2.45 17.49
CA VAL A 451 11.09 1.61 17.44
C VAL A 451 11.33 0.98 18.82
N SER A 452 11.95 -0.20 18.85
CA SER A 452 12.37 -0.84 20.10
C SER A 452 13.47 -0.01 20.77
N ILE A 453 13.25 0.39 22.02
CA ILE A 453 14.20 1.20 22.79
C ILE A 453 14.60 0.57 24.13
N PRO A 454 15.75 0.97 24.71
CA PRO A 454 16.06 0.68 26.10
C PRO A 454 15.03 1.31 27.06
N TYR A 455 14.81 0.70 28.22
CA TYR A 455 13.96 1.25 29.28
C TYR A 455 14.78 1.59 30.53
N MET A 456 14.23 2.31 31.48
CA MET A 456 14.97 2.78 32.65
C MET A 456 15.15 1.69 33.72
N VAL A 457 16.23 1.76 34.48
CA VAL A 457 16.30 1.06 35.78
C VAL A 457 15.24 1.62 36.75
N ASN A 458 14.82 0.80 37.72
CA ASN A 458 13.81 1.20 38.71
C ASN A 458 14.13 2.53 39.40
N LYS A 459 13.11 3.36 39.62
CA LYS A 459 13.16 4.65 40.36
C LYS A 459 14.00 5.75 39.73
N VAL A 460 14.51 5.55 38.51
CA VAL A 460 15.27 6.58 37.80
C VAL A 460 14.38 7.17 36.72
N PRO A 461 13.93 8.44 36.88
CA PRO A 461 12.99 9.03 35.93
C PRO A 461 13.58 9.08 34.53
N ILE A 462 12.72 8.92 33.52
CA ILE A 462 13.11 8.82 32.11
C ILE A 462 13.99 9.98 31.64
N THR A 463 13.79 11.19 32.20
CA THR A 463 14.61 12.39 31.91
C THR A 463 16.09 12.25 32.28
N LYS A 464 16.44 11.31 33.16
CA LYS A 464 17.85 11.01 33.51
C LYS A 464 18.52 10.07 32.53
N GLY A 465 17.74 9.25 31.83
CA GLY A 465 18.21 8.40 30.75
C GLY A 465 18.14 9.15 29.42
N TYR A 466 16.95 9.54 29.02
CA TYR A 466 16.68 10.27 27.78
C TYR A 466 16.77 11.77 28.04
N THR A 467 17.95 12.33 27.78
CA THR A 467 18.31 13.70 28.18
C THR A 467 17.54 14.79 27.43
N ARG A 468 16.94 14.45 26.28
CA ARG A 468 16.11 15.35 25.45
C ARG A 468 14.61 15.18 25.65
N PHE A 469 14.21 14.21 26.46
CA PHE A 469 12.80 13.88 26.67
C PHE A 469 12.02 15.07 27.25
N PHE A 470 12.60 15.78 28.22
CA PHE A 470 11.92 16.91 28.85
C PHE A 470 11.67 18.06 27.87
N GLU A 471 12.67 18.44 27.05
CA GLU A 471 12.48 19.48 26.03
C GLU A 471 11.43 19.07 24.98
N TRP A 472 11.41 17.78 24.61
CA TRP A 472 10.39 17.25 23.71
C TRP A 472 8.98 17.38 24.30
N VAL A 473 8.77 16.94 25.54
CA VAL A 473 7.46 17.05 26.22
C VAL A 473 7.00 18.50 26.31
N VAL A 474 7.84 19.41 26.82
CA VAL A 474 7.47 20.82 27.05
C VAL A 474 7.18 21.56 25.74
N SER A 475 7.82 21.15 24.64
CA SER A 475 7.55 21.72 23.31
C SER A 475 6.28 21.19 22.65
N GLY A 476 5.56 20.25 23.26
CA GLY A 476 4.42 19.58 22.61
C GLY A 476 4.85 18.66 21.47
N GLY A 477 6.10 18.21 21.46
CA GLY A 477 6.66 17.29 20.46
C GLY A 477 7.39 17.94 19.28
N GLU A 478 7.49 19.27 19.23
CA GLU A 478 8.16 19.98 18.14
C GLU A 478 9.70 19.93 18.24
N SER A 479 10.24 20.00 19.45
CA SER A 479 11.68 19.93 19.71
C SER A 479 12.12 18.50 19.96
N TYR A 480 13.25 18.09 19.39
CA TYR A 480 13.80 16.73 19.55
C TYR A 480 12.78 15.60 19.29
N PRO A 481 12.07 15.57 18.13
CA PRO A 481 11.13 14.50 17.80
C PRO A 481 11.79 13.11 17.70
N ASP A 482 13.12 13.09 17.71
CA ASP A 482 14.02 11.96 17.68
C ASP A 482 14.69 11.69 19.05
N TRP A 483 14.18 12.25 20.15
CA TRP A 483 14.76 12.15 21.50
C TRP A 483 15.11 10.71 21.94
N TYR A 484 14.35 9.74 21.42
CA TYR A 484 14.50 8.33 21.73
C TYR A 484 15.62 7.66 20.94
N LEU A 485 16.14 8.24 19.84
CA LEU A 485 17.22 7.65 19.05
C LEU A 485 18.57 7.69 19.76
N ASN A 486 19.51 6.85 19.33
CA ASN A 486 20.86 6.80 19.90
C ASN A 486 21.78 7.89 19.31
N ASN A 487 21.35 9.14 19.38
CA ASN A 487 22.13 10.30 18.95
C ASN A 487 23.10 10.72 20.06
N GLY A 488 24.24 11.31 19.68
CA GLY A 488 25.27 11.74 20.61
C GLY A 488 24.71 12.66 21.71
N GLY A 489 24.79 12.21 22.97
CA GLY A 489 24.34 12.96 24.13
C GLY A 489 22.84 12.85 24.45
N TYR A 490 22.05 12.08 23.68
CA TYR A 490 20.61 11.90 23.93
C TYR A 490 20.32 10.85 25.01
N ARG A 491 21.26 9.92 25.21
CA ARG A 491 21.10 8.80 26.13
C ARG A 491 22.20 8.78 27.18
N ASN A 492 21.81 8.65 28.45
CA ASN A 492 22.67 8.24 29.56
C ASN A 492 22.47 6.74 29.79
N GLU A 493 23.29 5.99 29.10
CA GLU A 493 23.20 4.54 29.05
C GLU A 493 23.40 3.82 30.41
N ARG A 494 24.00 4.49 31.41
CA ARG A 494 24.25 3.90 32.74
C ARG A 494 22.99 3.59 33.54
N VAL A 495 21.88 4.20 33.18
CA VAL A 495 20.57 4.08 33.85
C VAL A 495 19.51 3.47 32.94
N MET A 496 19.93 2.92 31.80
CA MET A 496 19.06 2.24 30.84
C MET A 496 19.36 0.74 30.83
N LEU A 497 18.37 -0.06 30.50
CA LEU A 497 18.43 -1.50 30.38
C LEU A 497 17.92 -1.94 29.01
N ASN A 498 18.63 -2.92 28.44
CA ASN A 498 18.18 -3.64 27.27
C ASN A 498 17.93 -5.10 27.65
N ALA A 499 16.67 -5.52 27.58
CA ALA A 499 16.29 -6.91 27.49
C ALA A 499 16.01 -7.20 26.01
N ASN A 500 16.94 -7.90 25.36
CA ASN A 500 16.84 -8.37 23.97
C ASN A 500 16.77 -9.90 23.98
N PHE A 501 15.91 -10.48 23.14
CA PHE A 501 15.80 -11.93 22.91
C PHE A 501 17.11 -12.64 22.53
N GLN A 502 18.09 -11.94 21.95
CA GLN A 502 19.33 -12.55 21.44
C GLN A 502 20.40 -12.84 22.50
N GLU A 503 20.35 -12.24 23.69
CA GLU A 503 21.38 -12.43 24.73
C GLU A 503 20.77 -12.70 26.12
N ASP A 504 21.41 -13.55 26.93
CA ASP A 504 20.94 -14.01 28.27
C ASP A 504 21.10 -12.96 29.40
N THR A 505 21.49 -11.73 29.08
CA THR A 505 21.94 -10.73 30.05
C THR A 505 21.15 -9.43 29.95
N ILE A 506 20.66 -8.92 31.09
CA ILE A 506 20.29 -7.50 31.20
C ILE A 506 21.59 -6.73 31.15
N VAL A 507 21.82 -6.00 30.06
CA VAL A 507 22.98 -5.14 29.94
C VAL A 507 22.51 -3.71 30.18
N ARG A 508 23.23 -2.97 31.04
CA ARG A 508 23.11 -1.51 31.03
C ARG A 508 23.44 -1.02 29.61
N GLY A 509 22.85 0.08 29.15
CA GLY A 509 23.26 0.66 27.88
C GLY A 509 24.80 0.79 27.83
N GLY A 510 25.41 0.55 26.66
CA GLY A 510 26.85 0.76 26.45
C GLY A 510 27.73 -0.51 26.41
N GLY A 511 27.12 -1.69 26.39
CA GLY A 511 27.80 -2.97 26.13
C GLY A 511 28.12 -3.80 27.37
N PRO A 512 28.59 -5.06 27.18
CA PRO A 512 28.58 -6.13 28.19
C PRO A 512 29.49 -5.91 29.41
N ASN A 513 30.26 -4.82 29.46
CA ASN A 513 31.21 -4.56 30.52
C ASN A 513 31.22 -3.08 30.91
N ARG A 514 30.50 -2.73 31.98
CA ARG A 514 30.91 -1.70 32.95
C ARG A 514 30.04 -1.75 34.21
N ILE A 515 30.55 -2.51 35.18
CA ILE A 515 30.31 -2.37 36.62
C ILE A 515 31.49 -1.54 37.17
N PRO A 516 31.25 -0.67 38.17
CA PRO A 516 31.81 -0.97 39.49
C PRO A 516 30.72 -1.34 40.50
#